data_AF-A0A528ASX6-F1
#
_entry.id   AF-A0A528ASX6-F1
#
_cell.length_a   1.000
_cell.length_b   1.000
_cell.length_c   1.000
_cell.angle_alpha   90.00
_cell.angle_beta   90.00
_cell.angle_gamma   90.00
#
_symmetry.space_group_name_H-M   'P 1'
#
loop_
_entity.id
_entity.type
_entity.pdbx_description
1 polymer ?
#
loop_
_entity_poly.entity_id
_entity_poly.type
_entity_poly.pdbx_seq_one_letter_code
_entity_poly.pdbx_strand_id
1 'polypeptide(L)'
;CRVRPASYHKRWLGAPDKIPFLAKQTRLTFARCGVTDPLSLDNYKAHGGLKGLQNAVAMTPADVVSQVTESGLRGRGGAGFPTGIKWKTVLD
;
A
#
# COMPACT_ATOMS: atom_id res chain seq x y z
N CYS A 1 -1.88 24.78 -25.85
CA CYS A 1 -0.71 24.05 -25.32
C CYS A 1 -0.92 23.70 -23.85
N ARG A 2 -1.33 22.46 -23.50
CA ARG A 2 -1.33 22.00 -22.10
C ARG A 2 0.00 21.33 -21.80
N VAL A 3 0.79 21.98 -20.94
CA VAL A 3 2.10 21.52 -20.49
C VAL A 3 1.89 20.25 -19.66
N ARG A 4 2.47 19.11 -20.10
CA ARG A 4 2.49 17.85 -19.34
C ARG A 4 3.68 17.89 -18.38
N PRO A 5 3.50 17.66 -17.08
CA PRO A 5 4.64 17.41 -16.19
C PRO A 5 5.41 16.18 -16.70
N ALA A 6 6.74 16.22 -16.64
CA ALA A 6 7.63 15.19 -17.19
C ALA A 6 7.46 13.79 -16.57
N SER A 7 6.71 13.66 -15.47
CA SER A 7 6.54 12.46 -14.66
C SER A 7 5.41 11.51 -15.09
N TYR A 8 4.57 11.89 -16.07
CA TYR A 8 3.42 11.07 -16.45
C TYR A 8 3.64 10.27 -17.74
N HIS A 9 3.55 8.94 -17.63
CA HIS A 9 3.62 8.01 -18.76
C HIS A 9 2.51 8.28 -19.79
N LYS A 10 2.78 7.99 -21.08
CA LYS A 10 1.86 8.23 -22.22
C LYS A 10 0.44 7.67 -22.01
N ARG A 11 0.30 6.57 -21.26
CA ARG A 11 -0.98 5.89 -20.95
C ARG A 11 -1.63 6.33 -19.64
N TRP A 12 -1.17 7.41 -19.01
CA TRP A 12 -1.80 7.92 -17.80
C TRP A 12 -3.20 8.46 -18.12
N LEU A 13 -4.21 7.93 -17.40
CA LEU A 13 -5.62 8.22 -17.63
C LEU A 13 -6.13 9.44 -16.84
N GLY A 14 -5.25 10.09 -16.06
CA GLY A 14 -5.61 11.19 -15.16
C GLY A 14 -5.75 10.75 -13.71
N ALA A 15 -6.22 11.68 -12.87
CA ALA A 15 -6.38 11.45 -11.44
C ALA A 15 -7.47 10.38 -11.17
N PRO A 16 -7.18 9.32 -10.40
CA PRO A 16 -8.12 8.22 -10.18
C PRO A 16 -9.48 8.63 -9.58
N ASP A 17 -9.51 9.65 -8.74
CA ASP A 17 -10.75 10.18 -8.13
C ASP A 17 -11.66 10.89 -9.14
N LYS A 18 -11.14 11.25 -10.32
CA LYS A 18 -11.91 11.86 -11.41
C LYS A 18 -12.44 10.84 -12.42
N ILE A 19 -12.04 9.58 -12.31
CA ILE A 19 -12.49 8.50 -13.20
C ILE A 19 -13.69 7.81 -12.53
N PRO A 20 -14.92 7.87 -13.10
CA PRO A 20 -16.13 7.39 -12.43
C PRO A 20 -16.06 5.93 -11.92
N PHE A 21 -15.33 5.07 -12.65
CA PHE A 21 -15.11 3.68 -12.26
C PHE A 21 -14.19 3.55 -11.03
N LEU A 22 -13.13 4.36 -10.94
CA LEU A 22 -12.15 4.28 -9.86
C LEU A 22 -12.57 5.08 -8.63
N ALA A 23 -13.33 6.16 -8.81
CA ALA A 23 -13.81 7.02 -7.73
C ALA A 23 -14.70 6.28 -6.72
N LYS A 24 -15.34 5.17 -7.13
CA LYS A 24 -16.22 4.35 -6.29
C LYS A 24 -15.50 3.18 -5.60
N GLN A 25 -14.19 3.05 -5.74
CA GLN A 25 -13.43 1.93 -5.19
C GLN A 25 -12.85 2.22 -3.80
N THR A 26 -12.86 1.23 -2.91
CA THR A 26 -12.11 1.27 -1.64
C THR A 26 -10.66 0.85 -1.88
N ARG A 27 -9.79 1.82 -2.17
CA ARG A 27 -8.39 1.55 -2.58
C ARG A 27 -7.43 1.56 -1.39
N LEU A 28 -7.49 0.55 -0.52
CA LEU A 28 -6.55 0.44 0.61
C LEU A 28 -5.11 0.17 0.14
N THR A 29 -4.88 -0.95 -0.54
CA THR A 29 -3.54 -1.32 -1.06
C THR A 29 -3.11 -0.44 -2.23
N PHE A 30 -4.06 -0.06 -3.09
CA PHE A 30 -3.81 0.70 -4.32
C PHE A 30 -3.95 2.23 -4.14
N ALA A 31 -4.00 2.75 -2.91
CA ALA A 31 -4.29 4.15 -2.60
C ALA A 31 -3.43 5.16 -3.42
N ARG A 32 -2.17 4.81 -3.68
CA ARG A 32 -1.16 5.69 -4.31
C ARG A 32 -1.02 5.49 -5.81
N CYS A 33 -1.52 4.38 -6.36
CA CYS A 33 -1.33 4.04 -7.77
C CYS A 33 -2.08 5.06 -8.65
N GLY A 34 -1.34 5.74 -9.53
CA GLY A 34 -1.85 6.79 -10.42
C GLY A 34 -1.93 8.18 -9.79
N VAL A 35 -1.53 8.32 -8.52
CA VAL A 35 -1.47 9.60 -7.77
C VAL A 35 -0.02 10.05 -7.63
N THR A 36 0.87 9.13 -7.24
CA THR A 36 2.27 9.41 -6.96
C THR A 36 3.17 9.13 -8.16
N ASP A 37 4.28 9.87 -8.29
CA ASP A 37 5.40 9.44 -9.13
C ASP A 37 6.01 8.14 -8.54
N PRO A 38 6.00 7.02 -9.28
CA PRO A 38 6.45 5.73 -8.76
C PRO A 38 7.94 5.66 -8.42
N LEU A 39 8.77 6.57 -8.97
CA LEU A 39 10.21 6.60 -8.71
C LEU A 39 10.62 7.66 -7.69
N SER A 40 9.70 8.49 -7.21
CA SER A 40 9.98 9.54 -6.24
C SER A 40 9.74 9.05 -4.81
N LEU A 41 10.82 8.94 -4.04
CA LEU A 41 10.74 8.65 -2.61
C LEU A 41 10.02 9.74 -1.83
N ASP A 42 10.23 11.01 -2.18
CA ASP A 42 9.58 12.13 -1.51
C ASP A 42 8.08 12.13 -1.74
N ASN A 43 7.65 11.81 -2.97
CA ASN A 43 6.23 11.66 -3.28
C ASN A 43 5.62 10.48 -2.52
N TYR A 44 6.33 9.34 -2.45
CA TYR A 44 5.88 8.19 -1.66
C TYR A 44 5.71 8.53 -0.17
N LYS A 45 6.71 9.20 0.43
CA LYS A 45 6.68 9.65 1.84
C LYS A 45 5.54 10.65 2.10
N ALA A 46 5.36 11.63 1.23
CA ALA A 46 4.29 12.64 1.35
C ALA A 46 2.89 12.01 1.37
N HIS A 47 2.72 10.83 0.77
CA HIS A 47 1.47 10.06 0.77
C HIS A 47 1.45 8.96 1.84
N GLY A 48 2.20 9.12 2.93
CA GLY A 48 2.24 8.20 4.06
C GLY A 48 3.01 6.90 3.80
N GLY A 49 3.82 6.85 2.74
CA GLY A 49 4.79 5.79 2.53
C GLY A 49 5.80 5.74 3.69
N LEU A 50 6.38 4.56 3.94
CA LEU A 50 7.30 4.27 5.05
C LEU A 50 6.73 4.40 6.47
N LYS A 51 5.57 5.02 6.69
CA LYS A 51 4.98 5.17 8.04
C LYS A 51 4.80 3.83 8.76
N GLY A 52 4.27 2.81 8.07
CA GLY A 52 4.13 1.47 8.64
C GLY A 52 5.47 0.80 8.96
N LEU A 53 6.49 1.04 8.13
CA LEU A 53 7.84 0.52 8.37
C LEU A 53 8.49 1.19 9.58
N GLN A 54 8.39 2.52 9.68
CA GLN A 54 8.90 3.28 10.81
C GLN A 54 8.29 2.81 12.14
N ASN A 55 6.98 2.56 12.14
CA ASN A 55 6.30 1.99 13.30
C ASN A 55 6.80 0.57 13.61
N ALA A 56 6.88 -0.31 12.61
CA ALA A 56 7.28 -1.71 12.81
C ALA A 56 8.71 -1.86 13.33
N VAL A 57 9.65 -1.02 12.86
CA VAL A 57 11.05 -1.02 13.34
C VAL A 57 11.16 -0.57 14.81
N ALA A 58 10.20 0.21 15.30
CA ALA A 58 10.14 0.64 16.69
C ALA A 58 9.40 -0.35 17.61
N MET A 59 8.89 -1.46 17.06
CA MET A 59 8.13 -2.50 17.77
C MET A 59 8.95 -3.78 17.92
N THR A 60 8.57 -4.65 18.84
CA THR A 60 9.13 -6.01 18.87
C THR A 60 8.56 -6.83 17.72
N PRO A 61 9.28 -7.88 17.25
CA PRO A 61 8.75 -8.80 16.25
C PRO A 61 7.40 -9.43 16.67
N ALA A 62 7.24 -9.75 17.94
CA ALA A 62 6.00 -10.32 18.49
C ALA A 62 4.82 -9.35 18.38
N ASP A 63 5.02 -8.06 18.68
CA ASP A 63 3.96 -7.04 18.56
C ASP A 63 3.52 -6.87 17.10
N VAL A 64 4.46 -6.91 16.15
CA VAL A 64 4.15 -6.83 14.71
C VAL A 64 3.30 -8.02 14.29
N VAL A 65 3.65 -9.24 14.72
CA VAL A 65 2.85 -10.45 14.46
C VAL A 65 1.45 -10.35 15.09
N SER A 66 1.32 -9.80 16.30
CA SER A 66 0.02 -9.56 16.93
C SER A 66 -0.84 -8.63 16.09
N GLN A 67 -0.32 -7.48 15.65
CA GLN A 67 -1.08 -6.53 14.83
C GLN A 67 -1.54 -7.13 13.50
N VAL A 68 -0.71 -7.93 12.82
CA VAL A 68 -1.09 -8.61 11.58
C VAL A 68 -2.14 -9.69 11.82
N THR A 69 -2.11 -10.34 13.00
CA THR A 69 -3.12 -11.32 13.40
C THR A 69 -4.46 -10.63 13.68
N GLU A 70 -4.46 -9.55 14.45
CA GLU A 70 -5.63 -8.73 14.79
C GLU A 70 -6.27 -8.09 13.55
N SER A 71 -5.48 -7.74 12.54
CA SER A 71 -6.00 -7.19 11.28
C SER A 71 -6.84 -8.20 10.47
N GLY A 72 -6.82 -9.49 10.82
CA GLY A 72 -7.51 -10.55 10.08
C GLY A 72 -6.96 -10.76 8.67
N LEU A 73 -5.70 -10.38 8.39
CA LEU A 73 -5.13 -10.54 7.05
C LEU A 73 -5.03 -12.03 6.69
N ARG A 74 -5.45 -12.35 5.48
CA ARG A 74 -5.35 -13.69 4.88
C ARG A 74 -4.50 -13.66 3.63
N GLY A 75 -3.81 -14.75 3.34
CA GLY A 75 -3.00 -14.90 2.12
C GLY A 75 -3.81 -14.62 0.86
N ARG A 76 -3.36 -13.64 0.06
CA ARG A 76 -4.03 -13.21 -1.19
C ARG A 76 -3.59 -13.99 -2.44
N GLY A 77 -2.83 -15.07 -2.26
CA GLY A 77 -2.37 -15.96 -3.34
C GLY A 77 -3.35 -17.09 -3.71
N GLY A 78 -4.52 -17.16 -3.06
CA GLY A 78 -5.57 -18.15 -3.37
C GLY A 78 -6.07 -18.89 -2.14
N ALA A 79 -5.19 -19.58 -1.41
CA ALA A 79 -5.58 -20.45 -0.29
C ALA A 79 -6.18 -19.73 0.93
N GLY A 80 -6.00 -18.41 1.07
CA GLY A 80 -6.62 -17.64 2.15
C GLY A 80 -6.13 -17.98 3.56
N PHE A 81 -4.97 -18.62 3.71
CA PHE A 81 -4.41 -18.97 5.02
C PHE A 81 -4.15 -17.71 5.88
N PRO A 82 -4.49 -17.69 7.18
CA PRO A 82 -4.27 -16.52 8.04
C PRO A 82 -2.80 -16.11 8.07
N THR A 83 -2.50 -14.87 7.68
CA THR A 83 -1.12 -14.38 7.54
C THR A 83 -0.42 -14.28 8.89
N GLY A 84 -1.12 -13.83 9.93
CA GLY A 84 -0.59 -13.74 11.29
C GLY A 84 -0.16 -15.10 11.86
N ILE A 85 -0.98 -16.15 11.66
CA ILE A 85 -0.63 -17.52 12.09
C ILE A 85 0.64 -18.00 11.38
N LYS A 86 0.74 -17.80 10.06
CA LYS A 86 1.93 -18.18 9.29
C LYS A 86 3.20 -17.51 9.83
N TRP A 87 3.12 -16.22 10.16
CA TRP A 87 4.26 -15.46 10.67
C TRP A 87 4.64 -15.90 12.07
N LYS A 88 3.65 -16.16 12.94
CA LYS A 88 3.88 -16.69 14.28
C LYS A 88 4.66 -18.01 14.24
N THR A 89 4.30 -18.94 13.37
CA THR A 89 5.01 -20.24 13.21
C THR A 89 6.48 -20.10 12.79
N VAL A 90 6.88 -18.96 12.20
CA VAL A 90 8.28 -18.70 11.82
C VAL A 90 9.03 -17.92 12.90
N LEU A 91 8.30 -17.17 13.75
CA LEU A 91 8.88 -16.41 14.85
C LEU A 91 9.22 -17.31 16.04
N ASP A 92 8.36 -18.29 16.33
CA ASP A 92 8.51 -19.30 17.38
C ASP A 92 9.49 -20.41 16.96
#